data_AF-A0A3B9N363-F1
#
_entry.id   AF-A0A3B9N363-F1
#
_cell.length_a   1.000
_cell.length_b   1.000
_cell.length_c   1.000
_cell.angle_alpha   90.00
_cell.angle_beta   90.00
_cell.angle_gamma   90.00
#
_symmetry.space_group_name_H-M   'P 1'
#
loop_
_entity.id
_entity.type
_entity.pdbx_description
1 polymer ?
#
loop_
_entity_poly.entity_id
_entity_poly.type
_entity_poly.pdbx_seq_one_letter_code
_entity_poly.pdbx_strand_id
1 'polypeptide(L)'
;MYNEQLEKLIEMALMDGELTEKEKQILYKKAESFGVDLDEFEMVLDAKLFEKQQSKKKAEAPVSAAPKSDKYGDVKKCPACGAMVQAFQTKCPDCGHDYSNIEANASVQKLFKLLNEAENERKDDGVSVGKVIGGVLGKMYGIGGGDKINAKKKTIISNFPIPMSKDDILEFLSLALPMAKKKGNLFTKDNEENKAHNDLAPTWKSKCEQIVMKARFSMKEDKKILEEVSNYARELGIK
;
A
#
# COMPACT_ATOMS: atom_id res chain seq x y z
N MET A 1 11.47 -26.17 -42.51
CA MET A 1 11.18 -24.83 -43.05
C MET A 1 9.67 -24.69 -43.06
N TYR A 2 9.12 -23.68 -42.40
CA TYR A 2 7.67 -23.46 -42.38
C TYR A 2 7.18 -23.11 -43.79
N ASN A 3 5.90 -23.35 -44.04
CA ASN A 3 5.29 -22.98 -45.30
C ASN A 3 5.34 -21.45 -45.49
N GLU A 4 5.91 -20.97 -46.59
CA GLU A 4 6.05 -19.54 -46.89
C GLU A 4 4.71 -18.78 -46.89
N GLN A 5 3.61 -19.46 -47.21
CA GLN A 5 2.26 -18.86 -47.16
C GLN A 5 1.80 -18.64 -45.72
N LEU A 6 2.15 -19.55 -44.80
CA LEU A 6 1.82 -19.42 -43.39
C LEU A 6 2.65 -18.31 -42.75
N GLU A 7 3.94 -18.21 -43.07
CA GLU A 7 4.81 -17.14 -42.57
C GLU A 7 4.33 -15.75 -42.99
N LYS A 8 3.92 -15.56 -44.25
CA LYS A 8 3.35 -14.29 -44.74
C LYS A 8 2.04 -13.92 -44.03
N LEU A 9 1.22 -14.90 -43.69
CA LEU A 9 -0.02 -14.67 -42.93
C LEU A 9 0.28 -14.24 -41.50
N ILE A 10 1.27 -14.86 -40.85
CA ILE A 10 1.74 -14.46 -39.52
C ILE A 10 2.28 -13.03 -39.56
N GLU A 11 3.11 -12.69 -40.54
CA GLU A 11 3.65 -11.33 -40.67
C GLU A 11 2.58 -10.26 -40.91
N MET A 12 1.56 -10.58 -41.71
CA MET A 12 0.42 -9.69 -41.97
C MET A 12 -0.43 -9.49 -40.70
N ALA A 13 -0.72 -10.58 -39.97
CA ALA A 13 -1.48 -10.51 -38.72
C ALA A 13 -0.71 -9.77 -37.62
N LEU A 14 0.61 -9.94 -37.53
CA LEU A 14 1.45 -9.29 -36.52
C LEU A 14 1.93 -7.88 -36.91
N MET A 15 1.40 -7.30 -38.00
CA MET A 15 1.81 -5.98 -38.49
C MET A 15 1.38 -4.86 -37.54
N ASP A 16 0.20 -4.97 -36.94
CA ASP A 16 -0.32 -4.04 -35.94
C ASP A 16 0.26 -4.30 -34.52
N GLY A 17 0.98 -5.41 -34.32
CA GLY A 17 1.65 -5.76 -33.07
C GLY A 17 0.71 -6.32 -32.00
N GLU A 18 -0.55 -6.54 -32.35
CA GLU A 18 -1.55 -7.23 -31.58
C GLU A 18 -1.95 -8.50 -32.33
N LEU A 19 -2.54 -9.46 -31.64
CA LEU A 19 -3.09 -10.65 -32.29
C LEU A 19 -4.47 -10.88 -31.70
N THR A 20 -5.50 -10.68 -32.50
CA THR A 20 -6.86 -10.90 -32.03
C THR A 20 -7.19 -12.40 -31.98
N GLU A 21 -8.13 -12.78 -31.12
CA GLU A 21 -8.56 -14.18 -30.96
C GLU A 21 -9.06 -14.79 -32.29
N LYS A 22 -9.66 -13.98 -33.17
CA LYS A 22 -10.12 -14.42 -34.50
C LYS A 22 -8.95 -14.70 -35.44
N GLU A 23 -7.90 -13.88 -35.41
CA GLU A 23 -6.70 -14.08 -36.20
C GLU A 23 -5.91 -15.30 -35.72
N LYS A 24 -5.79 -15.47 -34.39
CA LYS A 24 -5.21 -16.67 -33.78
C LYS A 24 -5.93 -17.93 -34.29
N GLN A 25 -7.26 -17.98 -34.24
CA GLN A 25 -8.02 -19.15 -34.71
C GLN A 25 -7.84 -19.43 -36.22
N ILE A 26 -7.75 -18.40 -37.06
CA ILE A 26 -7.53 -18.57 -38.51
C ILE A 26 -6.13 -19.13 -38.77
N LEU A 27 -5.12 -18.62 -38.05
CA LEU A 27 -3.74 -19.08 -38.15
C LEU A 27 -3.58 -20.54 -37.71
N TYR A 28 -4.25 -20.97 -36.63
CA TYR A 28 -4.22 -22.37 -36.17
C TYR A 28 -4.86 -23.32 -37.18
N LYS A 29 -6.04 -22.98 -37.73
CA LYS A 29 -6.68 -23.78 -38.78
C LYS A 29 -5.81 -23.89 -40.02
N LYS A 30 -5.07 -22.82 -40.34
CA LYS A 30 -4.17 -22.82 -41.50
C LYS A 30 -2.90 -23.64 -41.22
N ALA A 31 -2.33 -23.55 -40.02
CA ALA A 31 -1.21 -24.37 -39.58
C ALA A 31 -1.55 -25.87 -39.61
N GLU A 32 -2.73 -26.24 -39.10
CA GLU A 32 -3.27 -27.60 -39.14
C GLU A 32 -3.42 -28.10 -40.58
N SER A 33 -3.94 -27.26 -41.49
CA SER A 33 -4.08 -27.63 -42.91
C SER A 33 -2.75 -27.88 -43.63
N PHE A 34 -1.65 -27.34 -43.09
CA PHE A 34 -0.30 -27.56 -43.59
C PHE A 34 0.43 -28.68 -42.83
N GLY A 35 -0.24 -29.37 -41.90
CA GLY A 35 0.33 -30.46 -41.12
C GLY A 35 1.39 -29.99 -40.12
N VAL A 36 1.33 -28.73 -39.68
CA VAL A 36 2.20 -28.19 -38.64
C VAL A 36 1.64 -28.56 -37.27
N ASP A 37 2.52 -28.97 -36.35
CA ASP A 37 2.15 -29.23 -34.97
C ASP A 37 1.65 -27.95 -34.28
N LEU A 38 0.49 -28.06 -33.59
CA LEU A 38 -0.17 -26.89 -33.01
C LEU A 38 0.60 -26.30 -31.81
N ASP A 39 1.27 -27.15 -31.03
CA ASP A 39 2.04 -26.71 -29.86
C ASP A 39 3.33 -26.00 -30.31
N GLU A 40 3.98 -26.55 -31.35
CA GLU A 40 5.14 -25.90 -32.00
C GLU A 40 4.74 -24.57 -32.64
N PHE A 41 3.57 -24.52 -33.28
CA PHE A 41 3.05 -23.30 -33.90
C PHE A 41 2.76 -22.20 -32.87
N GLU A 42 2.14 -22.53 -31.73
CA GLU A 42 1.86 -21.59 -30.65
C GLU A 42 3.14 -20.95 -30.13
N MET A 43 4.15 -21.76 -29.83
CA MET A 43 5.45 -21.29 -29.33
C MET A 43 6.12 -20.32 -30.32
N VAL A 44 6.07 -20.61 -31.62
CA VAL A 44 6.67 -19.77 -32.66
C VAL A 44 5.88 -18.49 -32.89
N LEU A 45 4.54 -18.57 -32.84
CA LEU A 45 3.67 -17.41 -32.99
C LEU A 45 3.87 -16.41 -31.83
N ASP A 46 3.93 -16.92 -30.60
CA ASP A 46 4.17 -16.11 -29.40
C ASP A 46 5.57 -15.47 -29.41
N ALA A 47 6.59 -16.22 -29.82
CA ALA A 47 7.95 -15.69 -29.97
C ALA A 47 8.00 -14.53 -30.98
N LYS A 48 7.36 -14.69 -32.15
CA LYS A 48 7.27 -13.63 -33.18
C LYS A 48 6.46 -12.42 -32.72
N LEU A 49 5.35 -12.62 -32.01
CA LEU A 49 4.55 -11.54 -31.44
C LEU A 49 5.38 -10.73 -30.42
N PHE A 50 6.12 -11.43 -29.56
CA PHE A 50 6.98 -10.80 -28.55
C PHE A 50 8.12 -9.99 -29.19
N GLU A 51 8.77 -10.52 -30.23
CA GLU A 51 9.78 -9.79 -31.00
C GLU A 51 9.21 -8.52 -31.63
N LYS A 52 8.02 -8.60 -32.25
CA LYS A 52 7.35 -7.45 -32.85
C LYS A 52 6.96 -6.40 -31.80
N GLN A 53 6.42 -6.82 -30.66
CA GLN A 53 6.10 -5.91 -29.56
C GLN A 53 7.35 -5.23 -28.96
N GLN A 54 8.46 -5.96 -28.82
CA GLN A 54 9.73 -5.36 -28.41
C GLN A 54 10.26 -4.36 -29.44
N SER A 55 10.12 -4.67 -30.74
CA SER A 55 10.55 -3.77 -31.80
C SER A 55 9.74 -2.47 -31.84
N LYS A 56 8.41 -2.54 -31.65
CA LYS A 56 7.55 -1.35 -31.53
C LYS A 56 7.85 -0.54 -30.27
N LYS A 57 8.02 -1.19 -29.11
CA LYS A 57 8.41 -0.52 -27.86
C LYS A 57 9.78 0.19 -27.95
N LYS A 58 10.70 -0.30 -28.79
CA LYS A 58 11.98 0.36 -29.07
C LYS A 58 11.88 1.53 -30.06
N ALA A 59 10.85 1.56 -30.92
CA ALA A 59 10.65 2.63 -31.90
C ALA A 59 9.92 3.87 -31.33
N GLU A 60 9.26 3.75 -30.17
CA GLU A 60 8.51 4.84 -29.53
C GLU A 60 9.19 5.46 -28.29
N ALA A 61 10.47 5.17 -28.05
CA ALA A 61 11.25 5.83 -27.01
C ALA A 61 12.30 6.77 -27.64
N PRO A 62 12.41 8.05 -27.21
CA PRO A 62 13.50 8.91 -27.66
C PRO A 62 14.84 8.34 -27.19
N VAL A 63 15.78 8.35 -28.13
CA VAL A 63 17.19 8.01 -28.01
C VAL A 63 17.81 8.41 -26.66
N SER A 64 18.14 7.42 -25.84
CA SER A 64 19.40 7.43 -25.07
C SER A 64 19.78 6.00 -24.72
N ALA A 65 20.60 5.40 -25.59
CA ALA A 65 21.28 4.15 -25.31
C ALA A 65 22.47 4.42 -24.37
N ALA A 66 22.48 3.75 -23.22
CA ALA A 66 23.69 3.41 -22.47
C ALA A 66 23.48 2.04 -21.81
N PRO A 67 24.54 1.21 -21.70
CA PRO A 67 24.45 -0.23 -21.44
C PRO A 67 23.85 -0.53 -20.07
N LYS A 68 23.11 -1.64 -19.98
CA LYS A 68 22.56 -2.16 -18.74
C LYS A 68 23.72 -2.43 -17.77
N SER A 69 23.92 -1.55 -16.80
CA SER A 69 24.67 -1.87 -15.60
C SER A 69 23.67 -2.33 -14.53
N ASP A 70 23.85 -3.56 -14.05
CA ASP A 70 23.17 -4.14 -12.89
C ASP A 70 23.54 -3.37 -11.61
N LYS A 71 23.01 -2.16 -11.46
CA LYS A 71 23.06 -1.42 -10.20
C LYS A 71 21.64 -1.28 -9.69
N TYR A 72 21.27 -2.22 -8.82
CA TYR A 72 20.10 -2.13 -7.99
C TYR A 72 20.04 -0.76 -7.30
N GLY A 73 18.90 -0.09 -7.44
CA GLY A 73 18.59 1.18 -6.79
C GLY A 73 17.92 2.13 -7.77
N ASP A 74 16.63 2.39 -7.58
CA ASP A 74 15.94 3.49 -8.26
C ASP A 74 16.73 4.78 -8.00
N VAL A 75 17.48 5.26 -9.00
CA VAL A 75 18.18 6.54 -8.92
C VAL A 75 17.12 7.63 -9.00
N LYS A 76 16.66 8.09 -7.83
CA LYS A 76 15.69 9.17 -7.70
C LYS A 76 16.39 10.49 -8.04
N LYS A 77 15.80 11.27 -8.94
CA LYS A 77 16.25 12.64 -9.23
C LYS A 77 15.41 13.63 -8.42
N CYS A 78 16.02 14.71 -7.98
CA CYS A 78 15.32 15.82 -7.34
C CYS A 78 14.39 16.49 -8.37
N PRO A 79 13.07 16.62 -8.10
CA PRO A 79 12.16 17.25 -9.05
C PRO A 79 12.39 18.77 -9.19
N ALA A 80 13.04 19.41 -8.22
CA ALA A 80 13.29 20.85 -8.24
C ALA A 80 14.58 21.24 -8.98
N CYS A 81 15.63 20.42 -8.95
CA CYS A 81 16.92 20.76 -9.56
C CYS A 81 17.54 19.66 -10.45
N GLY A 82 16.92 18.48 -10.51
CA GLY A 82 17.42 17.34 -11.30
C GLY A 82 18.62 16.60 -10.71
N ALA A 83 19.12 17.00 -9.54
CA ALA A 83 20.24 16.33 -8.89
C ALA A 83 19.91 14.88 -8.52
N MET A 84 20.91 13.99 -8.61
CA MET A 84 20.76 12.60 -8.19
C MET A 84 20.73 12.53 -6.67
N VAL A 85 19.65 12.00 -6.11
CA VAL A 85 19.48 11.90 -4.66
C VAL A 85 19.48 10.47 -4.18
N GLN A 86 20.10 10.28 -3.03
CA GLN A 86 20.07 9.01 -2.34
C GLN A 86 18.67 8.79 -1.76
N ALA A 87 18.22 7.53 -1.75
CA ALA A 87 16.98 7.15 -1.10
C ALA A 87 17.00 7.58 0.39
N PHE A 88 15.84 7.95 0.93
CA PHE A 88 15.63 8.34 2.34
C PHE A 88 16.13 9.72 2.78
N GLN A 89 16.58 10.59 1.87
CA GLN A 89 16.82 12.00 2.22
C GLN A 89 15.51 12.78 2.26
N THR A 90 15.33 13.62 3.28
CA THR A 90 14.16 14.50 3.45
C THR A 90 14.35 15.87 2.79
N LYS A 91 15.58 16.22 2.41
CA LYS A 91 15.90 17.45 1.68
C LYS A 91 16.96 17.20 0.62
N CYS A 92 16.88 17.92 -0.49
CA CYS A 92 17.89 17.89 -1.53
C CYS A 92 19.19 18.54 -1.04
N PRO A 93 20.35 17.86 -1.14
CA PRO A 93 21.63 18.46 -0.76
C PRO A 93 22.03 19.62 -1.67
N ASP A 94 21.65 19.58 -2.95
CA ASP A 94 22.05 20.62 -3.92
C ASP A 94 21.15 21.86 -3.95
N CYS A 95 19.84 21.72 -3.73
CA CYS A 95 18.89 22.84 -3.87
C CYS A 95 18.00 23.07 -2.64
N GLY A 96 18.13 22.26 -1.59
CA GLY A 96 17.33 22.40 -0.38
C GLY A 96 15.84 22.04 -0.52
N HIS A 97 15.40 21.52 -1.66
CA HIS A 97 14.01 21.10 -1.87
C HIS A 97 13.60 20.01 -0.86
N ASP A 98 12.48 20.23 -0.17
CA ASP A 98 11.96 19.32 0.85
C ASP A 98 11.18 18.19 0.20
N TYR A 99 11.67 16.96 0.33
CA TYR A 99 11.06 15.74 -0.23
C TYR A 99 9.86 15.25 0.58
N SER A 100 9.52 15.92 1.69
CA SER A 100 8.37 15.57 2.54
C SER A 100 7.03 15.56 1.79
N ASN A 101 6.96 16.09 0.57
CA ASN A 101 5.72 16.24 -0.20
C ASN A 101 5.62 15.36 -1.47
N ILE A 102 6.58 14.47 -1.73
CA ILE A 102 6.51 13.56 -2.90
C ILE A 102 5.88 12.24 -2.45
N GLU A 103 4.54 12.24 -2.37
CA GLU A 103 3.68 11.05 -2.39
C GLU A 103 4.14 9.87 -1.50
N ALA A 104 4.80 10.17 -0.38
CA ALA A 104 5.43 9.19 0.48
C ALA A 104 4.52 8.85 1.66
N ASN A 105 3.59 7.93 1.39
CA ASN A 105 3.05 6.94 2.33
C ASN A 105 2.37 7.41 3.63
N ALA A 106 1.08 7.05 3.71
CA ALA A 106 0.31 6.81 4.92
C ALA A 106 -0.23 8.05 5.63
N SER A 107 -1.13 8.78 4.93
CA SER A 107 -1.98 9.76 5.59
C SER A 107 -2.73 9.08 6.73
N VAL A 108 -2.67 9.71 7.90
CA VAL A 108 -3.45 9.32 9.08
C VAL A 108 -4.96 9.22 8.75
N GLN A 109 -5.42 9.98 7.75
CA GLN A 109 -6.74 9.90 7.16
C GLN A 109 -7.09 8.49 6.64
N LYS A 110 -6.13 7.80 5.99
CA LYS A 110 -6.33 6.42 5.52
C LYS A 110 -6.48 5.45 6.69
N LEU A 111 -5.73 5.63 7.78
CA LEU A 111 -5.90 4.84 9.00
C LEU A 111 -7.33 5.01 9.54
N PHE A 112 -7.81 6.24 9.69
CA PHE A 112 -9.17 6.50 10.17
C PHE A 112 -10.24 5.96 9.22
N LYS A 113 -10.02 6.01 7.91
CA LYS A 113 -10.91 5.38 6.93
C LYS A 113 -11.03 3.87 7.16
N LEU A 114 -9.90 3.16 7.29
CA LEU A 114 -9.89 1.71 7.58
C LEU A 114 -10.56 1.37 8.92
N LEU A 115 -10.38 2.21 9.94
CA LEU A 115 -11.02 2.04 11.24
C LEU A 115 -12.53 2.27 11.20
N ASN A 116 -12.98 3.24 10.39
CA ASN A 116 -14.40 3.52 10.18
C ASN A 116 -15.07 2.42 9.36
N GLU A 117 -14.41 1.89 8.33
CA GLU A 117 -14.87 0.72 7.57
C GLU A 117 -15.05 -0.50 8.48
N ALA A 118 -14.05 -0.78 9.34
CA ALA A 118 -14.16 -1.84 10.35
C ALA A 118 -15.29 -1.59 11.37
N GLU A 119 -15.58 -0.33 11.72
CA GLU A 119 -16.72 0.01 12.58
C GLU A 119 -18.06 -0.16 11.87
N ASN A 120 -18.15 0.13 10.57
CA ASN A 120 -19.38 0.02 9.80
C ASN A 120 -19.83 -1.45 9.64
N GLU A 121 -18.90 -2.40 9.61
CA GLU A 121 -19.21 -3.83 9.68
C GLU A 121 -19.99 -4.21 10.95
N ARG A 122 -19.86 -3.44 12.04
CA ARG A 122 -20.66 -3.62 13.26
C ARG A 122 -22.13 -3.23 13.07
N LYS A 123 -22.44 -2.32 12.13
CA LYS A 123 -23.79 -1.79 11.89
C LYS A 123 -24.62 -2.67 10.95
N ASP A 124 -24.00 -3.29 9.95
CA ASP A 124 -24.70 -4.21 9.01
C ASP A 124 -25.14 -5.52 9.70
N ASP A 125 -24.42 -5.92 10.73
CA ASP A 125 -24.66 -7.14 11.51
C ASP A 125 -25.86 -7.06 12.48
N GLY A 126 -26.65 -5.97 12.39
CA GLY A 126 -27.63 -5.51 13.38
C GLY A 126 -29.09 -5.88 13.14
N VAL A 127 -29.47 -6.58 12.06
CA VAL A 127 -30.88 -6.99 11.85
C VAL A 127 -30.98 -8.49 11.52
N SER A 128 -30.76 -9.35 12.51
CA SER A 128 -31.38 -10.67 12.49
C SER A 128 -31.96 -11.02 13.86
N VAL A 129 -33.24 -11.36 13.87
CA VAL A 129 -34.02 -11.78 15.05
C VAL A 129 -33.44 -13.07 15.68
N GLY A 130 -32.61 -13.83 14.96
CA GLY A 130 -31.84 -14.96 15.54
C GLY A 130 -30.70 -14.52 16.48
N LYS A 131 -30.19 -13.29 16.35
CA LYS A 131 -29.05 -12.76 17.12
C LYS A 131 -29.48 -12.12 18.45
N VAL A 132 -30.77 -11.83 18.68
CA VAL A 132 -31.25 -11.27 19.96
C VAL A 132 -31.26 -12.33 21.08
N ILE A 133 -31.56 -13.60 20.76
CA ILE A 133 -31.49 -14.70 21.74
C ILE A 133 -30.02 -15.09 21.99
N GLY A 134 -29.19 -15.13 20.95
CA GLY A 134 -27.74 -15.36 21.08
C GLY A 134 -26.96 -14.17 21.68
N GLY A 135 -27.46 -12.95 21.53
CA GLY A 135 -26.83 -11.72 21.99
C GLY A 135 -26.90 -11.51 23.50
N VAL A 136 -27.98 -11.97 24.15
CA VAL A 136 -28.11 -11.96 25.61
C VAL A 136 -27.22 -13.03 26.25
N LEU A 137 -27.16 -14.24 25.68
CA LEU A 137 -26.31 -15.32 26.17
C LEU A 137 -24.81 -15.05 25.91
N GLY A 138 -24.48 -14.48 24.75
CA GLY A 138 -23.13 -14.04 24.39
C GLY A 138 -22.63 -12.85 25.22
N LYS A 139 -23.49 -11.90 25.60
CA LYS A 139 -23.13 -10.82 26.56
C LYS A 139 -22.82 -11.36 27.95
N MET A 140 -23.47 -12.44 28.38
CA MET A 140 -23.26 -13.08 29.69
C MET A 140 -21.99 -13.95 29.73
N TYR A 141 -21.60 -14.56 28.60
CA TYR A 141 -20.43 -15.44 28.47
C TYR A 141 -19.23 -14.81 27.74
N GLY A 142 -19.24 -13.50 27.45
CA GLY A 142 -18.12 -12.80 26.81
C GLY A 142 -17.93 -13.10 25.31
N ILE A 143 -18.93 -13.67 24.64
CA ILE A 143 -18.93 -13.96 23.20
C ILE A 143 -19.87 -12.95 22.53
N GLY A 144 -19.50 -11.67 22.56
CA GLY A 144 -20.19 -10.59 21.85
C GLY A 144 -19.39 -10.16 20.62
N GLY A 145 -20.03 -10.01 19.46
CA GLY A 145 -19.40 -9.56 18.20
C GLY A 145 -18.62 -8.23 18.28
N GLY A 146 -18.75 -7.48 19.39
CA GLY A 146 -17.93 -6.32 19.72
C GLY A 146 -16.43 -6.62 19.79
N ASP A 147 -16.03 -7.79 20.30
CA ASP A 147 -14.62 -8.17 20.47
C ASP A 147 -13.92 -8.43 19.13
N LYS A 148 -14.60 -9.02 18.14
CA LYS A 148 -14.03 -9.29 16.82
C LYS A 148 -13.69 -8.01 16.06
N ILE A 149 -14.60 -7.04 16.09
CA ILE A 149 -14.39 -5.72 15.46
C ILE A 149 -13.30 -4.94 16.20
N ASN A 150 -13.29 -4.96 17.53
CA ASN A 150 -12.22 -4.31 18.30
C ASN A 150 -10.86 -4.96 18.04
N ALA A 151 -10.79 -6.29 17.92
CA ALA A 151 -9.57 -7.00 17.53
C ALA A 151 -9.09 -6.58 16.15
N LYS A 152 -9.99 -6.50 15.15
CA LYS A 152 -9.66 -6.02 13.80
C LYS A 152 -9.10 -4.60 13.83
N LYS A 153 -9.71 -3.69 14.59
CA LYS A 153 -9.19 -2.33 14.79
C LYS A 153 -7.81 -2.31 15.41
N LYS A 154 -7.56 -3.15 16.42
CA LYS A 154 -6.22 -3.28 17.02
C LYS A 154 -5.19 -3.72 15.98
N THR A 155 -5.52 -4.74 15.17
CA THR A 155 -4.66 -5.20 14.08
C THR A 155 -4.37 -4.09 13.07
N ILE A 156 -5.38 -3.32 12.67
CA ILE A 156 -5.22 -2.19 11.75
C ILE A 156 -4.26 -1.15 12.33
N ILE A 157 -4.45 -0.72 13.58
CA ILE A 157 -3.60 0.29 14.24
C ILE A 157 -2.15 -0.21 14.35
N SER A 158 -1.97 -1.44 14.82
CA SER A 158 -0.64 -2.02 15.02
C SER A 158 0.14 -2.13 13.71
N ASN A 159 -0.50 -2.63 12.64
CA ASN A 159 0.13 -2.90 11.36
C ASN A 159 0.22 -1.67 10.43
N PHE A 160 -0.43 -0.57 10.78
CA PHE A 160 -0.39 0.63 9.94
C PHE A 160 1.06 1.13 9.79
N PRO A 161 1.54 1.44 8.58
CA PRO A 161 2.92 1.89 8.38
C PRO A 161 3.23 3.17 9.20
N ILE A 162 4.45 3.25 9.73
CA ILE A 162 4.90 4.41 10.52
C ILE A 162 5.17 5.58 9.56
N PRO A 163 4.60 6.77 9.79
CA PRO A 163 4.86 7.97 8.99
C PRO A 163 6.34 8.25 8.74
N MET A 164 6.67 8.83 7.59
CA MET A 164 8.05 9.06 7.16
C MET A 164 8.44 10.54 7.10
N SER A 165 7.48 11.45 6.99
CA SER A 165 7.75 12.89 6.99
C SER A 165 7.57 13.50 8.39
N LYS A 166 8.18 14.67 8.57
CA LYS A 166 8.06 15.47 9.79
C LYS A 166 6.62 15.86 10.10
N ASP A 167 5.90 16.31 9.08
CA ASP A 167 4.56 16.87 9.21
C ASP A 167 3.56 15.74 9.46
N ASP A 168 3.73 14.59 8.80
CA ASP A 168 2.89 13.41 9.03
C ASP A 168 3.09 12.81 10.44
N ILE A 169 4.32 12.83 10.97
CA ILE A 169 4.60 12.36 12.34
C ILE A 169 3.84 13.23 13.35
N LEU A 170 3.91 14.55 13.22
CA LEU A 170 3.25 15.48 14.14
C LEU A 170 1.73 15.42 13.99
N GLU A 171 1.21 15.38 12.76
CA GLU A 171 -0.22 15.22 12.51
C GLU A 171 -0.73 13.91 13.13
N PHE A 172 -0.02 12.79 12.89
CA PHE A 172 -0.41 11.50 13.44
C PHE A 172 -0.41 11.54 14.98
N LEU A 173 0.65 12.02 15.61
CA LEU A 173 0.74 12.10 17.08
C LEU A 173 -0.38 12.97 17.65
N SER A 174 -0.70 14.11 17.01
CA SER A 174 -1.76 15.01 17.45
C SER A 174 -3.14 14.33 17.46
N LEU A 175 -3.44 13.51 16.44
CA LEU A 175 -4.72 12.80 16.33
C LEU A 175 -4.76 11.51 17.17
N ALA A 176 -3.63 10.83 17.31
CA ALA A 176 -3.52 9.58 18.06
C ALA A 176 -3.49 9.78 19.58
N LEU A 177 -2.97 10.92 20.06
CA LEU A 177 -2.85 11.22 21.48
C LEU A 177 -4.18 11.13 22.27
N PRO A 178 -5.30 11.76 21.85
CA PRO A 178 -6.57 11.60 22.57
C PRO A 178 -7.09 10.17 22.53
N MET A 179 -6.73 9.38 21.52
CA MET A 179 -7.11 7.97 21.41
C MET A 179 -6.26 7.08 22.33
N ALA A 180 -5.00 7.45 22.57
CA ALA A 180 -4.07 6.74 23.45
C ALA A 180 -4.33 6.99 24.95
N LYS A 181 -5.02 8.08 25.30
CA LYS A 181 -5.41 8.39 26.69
C LYS A 181 -6.68 7.64 27.07
N LYS A 182 -6.69 7.02 28.25
CA LYS A 182 -7.91 6.41 28.81
C LYS A 182 -8.90 7.49 29.24
N LYS A 183 -10.18 7.27 28.99
CA LYS A 183 -11.30 8.11 29.44
C LYS A 183 -11.87 7.62 30.76
N GLY A 184 -12.34 8.57 31.57
CA GLY A 184 -12.97 8.31 32.86
C GLY A 184 -11.98 8.15 34.01
N ASN A 185 -12.52 8.20 35.23
CA ASN A 185 -11.78 8.03 36.47
C ASN A 185 -11.83 6.56 36.90
N LEU A 186 -11.22 6.20 38.03
CA LEU A 186 -11.18 4.82 38.53
C LEU A 186 -12.56 4.15 38.59
N PHE A 187 -13.63 4.93 38.83
CA PHE A 187 -15.01 4.47 38.95
C PHE A 187 -15.82 4.53 37.65
N THR A 188 -15.37 5.27 36.62
CA THR A 188 -16.14 5.46 35.37
C THR A 188 -15.42 4.93 34.14
N LYS A 189 -14.18 4.45 34.28
CA LYS A 189 -13.37 3.86 33.21
C LYS A 189 -14.01 2.62 32.58
N ASP A 190 -14.86 1.91 33.32
CA ASP A 190 -15.47 0.65 32.93
C ASP A 190 -16.93 0.81 32.45
N ASN A 191 -17.46 2.04 32.41
CA ASN A 191 -18.76 2.34 31.82
C ASN A 191 -18.78 1.90 30.34
N GLU A 192 -19.91 1.39 29.83
CA GLU A 192 -20.01 0.89 28.44
C GLU A 192 -19.46 1.90 27.40
N GLU A 193 -19.72 3.19 27.59
CA GLU A 193 -19.23 4.27 26.72
C GLU A 193 -17.70 4.44 26.76
N ASN A 194 -17.10 4.36 27.95
CA ASN A 194 -15.65 4.53 28.12
C ASN A 194 -14.88 3.24 27.82
N LYS A 195 -15.50 2.08 28.04
CA LYS A 195 -14.88 0.76 27.84
C LYS A 195 -14.43 0.56 26.40
N ALA A 196 -15.29 0.86 25.42
CA ALA A 196 -14.97 0.71 24.01
C ALA A 196 -13.75 1.57 23.58
N HIS A 197 -13.62 2.77 24.14
CA HIS A 197 -12.45 3.64 23.94
C HIS A 197 -11.22 3.08 24.65
N ASN A 198 -11.37 2.74 25.93
CA ASN A 198 -10.29 2.28 26.80
C ASN A 198 -9.68 0.94 26.36
N ASP A 199 -10.45 0.12 25.65
CA ASP A 199 -9.98 -1.15 25.06
C ASP A 199 -8.98 -0.92 23.92
N LEU A 200 -9.10 0.18 23.17
CA LEU A 200 -8.21 0.54 22.06
C LEU A 200 -7.03 1.40 22.51
N ALA A 201 -7.17 2.15 23.62
CA ALA A 201 -6.17 3.09 24.11
C ALA A 201 -4.75 2.49 24.28
N PRO A 202 -4.55 1.26 24.82
CA PRO A 202 -3.23 0.65 24.88
C PRO A 202 -2.58 0.43 23.51
N THR A 203 -3.38 0.11 22.49
CA THR A 203 -2.88 -0.15 21.12
C THR A 203 -2.44 1.16 20.47
N TRP A 204 -3.24 2.22 20.65
CA TRP A 204 -2.86 3.57 20.24
C TRP A 204 -1.60 4.06 20.95
N LYS A 205 -1.47 3.81 22.27
CA LYS A 205 -0.25 4.15 23.02
C LYS A 205 0.98 3.45 22.44
N SER A 206 0.89 2.15 22.18
CA SER A 206 2.00 1.40 21.55
C SER A 206 2.34 1.94 20.17
N LYS A 207 1.35 2.38 19.39
CA LYS A 207 1.60 2.99 18.08
C LYS A 207 2.30 4.34 18.19
N CYS A 208 1.86 5.21 19.10
CA CYS A 208 2.53 6.46 19.39
C CYS A 208 3.97 6.23 19.85
N GLU A 209 4.23 5.20 20.65
CA GLU A 209 5.58 4.84 21.08
C GLU A 209 6.50 4.47 19.90
N GLN A 210 6.01 3.65 18.96
CA GLN A 210 6.76 3.34 17.73
C GLN A 210 7.09 4.59 16.91
N ILE A 211 6.14 5.52 16.79
CA ILE A 211 6.32 6.78 16.06
C ILE A 211 7.33 7.68 16.77
N VAL A 212 7.20 7.84 18.10
CA VAL A 212 8.14 8.61 18.93
C VAL A 212 9.55 8.04 18.81
N MET A 213 9.72 6.72 18.88
CA MET A 213 11.03 6.07 18.74
C MET A 213 11.63 6.34 17.36
N LYS A 214 10.84 6.20 16.28
CA LYS A 214 11.30 6.48 14.92
C LYS A 214 11.68 7.95 14.78
N ALA A 215 10.84 8.89 15.22
CA ALA A 215 11.09 10.32 15.14
C ALA A 215 12.38 10.72 15.89
N ARG A 216 12.57 10.20 17.12
CA ARG A 216 13.81 10.38 17.89
C ARG A 216 15.04 9.87 17.13
N PHE A 217 14.90 8.82 16.33
CA PHE A 217 16.01 8.26 15.55
C PHE A 217 16.26 8.99 14.23
N SER A 218 15.22 9.29 13.46
CA SER A 218 15.32 9.86 12.11
C SER A 218 15.47 11.38 12.10
N MET A 219 15.17 12.06 13.21
CA MET A 219 15.10 13.53 13.28
C MET A 219 16.01 14.10 14.37
N LYS A 220 17.12 13.41 14.66
CA LYS A 220 18.09 13.77 15.73
C LYS A 220 18.62 15.20 15.61
N GLU A 221 18.69 15.73 14.41
CA GLU A 221 19.22 17.06 14.11
C GLU A 221 18.17 18.17 14.23
N ASP A 222 16.87 17.83 14.25
CA ASP A 222 15.78 18.79 14.36
C ASP A 222 15.31 18.92 15.81
N LYS A 223 15.96 19.83 16.54
CA LYS A 223 15.70 20.08 17.97
C LYS A 223 14.24 20.44 18.26
N LYS A 224 13.59 21.21 17.38
CA LYS A 224 12.21 21.67 17.58
C LYS A 224 11.24 20.49 17.52
N ILE A 225 11.41 19.62 16.53
CA ILE A 225 10.55 18.44 16.40
C ILE A 225 10.79 17.46 17.54
N LEU A 226 12.04 17.27 17.96
CA LEU A 226 12.33 16.41 19.11
C LEU A 226 11.68 16.92 20.40
N GLU A 227 11.59 18.23 20.60
CA GLU A 227 10.88 18.83 21.73
C GLU A 227 9.37 18.55 21.67
N GLU A 228 8.75 18.75 20.51
CA GLU A 228 7.32 18.47 20.30
C GLU A 228 7.00 16.97 20.48
N VAL A 229 7.79 16.09 19.86
CA VAL A 229 7.68 14.62 20.03
C VAL A 229 7.89 14.20 21.48
N SER A 230 8.82 14.84 22.20
CA SER A 230 9.06 14.57 23.62
C SER A 230 7.91 15.04 24.50
N ASN A 231 7.25 16.14 24.16
CA ASN A 231 6.03 16.59 24.83
C ASN A 231 4.91 15.57 24.67
N TYR A 232 4.69 15.06 23.45
CA TYR A 232 3.73 13.99 23.20
C TYR A 232 4.08 12.70 23.97
N ALA A 233 5.36 12.31 24.00
CA ALA A 233 5.82 11.15 24.75
C ALA A 233 5.53 11.31 26.25
N ARG A 234 5.82 12.48 26.83
CA ARG A 234 5.58 12.79 28.24
C ARG A 234 4.10 12.71 28.60
N GLU A 235 3.21 13.25 27.77
CA GLU A 235 1.76 13.18 28.00
C GLU A 235 1.19 11.76 28.03
N LEU A 236 1.84 10.84 27.30
CA LEU A 236 1.45 9.43 27.26
C LEU A 236 2.22 8.56 28.26
N GLY A 237 3.18 9.13 28.99
CA GLY A 237 4.10 8.40 29.87
C GLY A 237 4.94 7.38 29.09
N ILE A 238 5.41 7.76 27.90
CA ILE A 238 6.35 7.02 27.07
C ILE A 238 7.75 7.53 27.42
N LYS A 239 8.69 6.61 27.68
CA LYS A 239 10.06 6.95 28.08
C LYS A 239 10.91 7.24 26.86
#